data_AF-A0A3D5SUJ2-F1
#
_entry.id   AF-A0A3D5SUJ2-F1
#
_cell.length_a   1.000
_cell.length_b   1.000
_cell.length_c   1.000
_cell.angle_alpha   90.00
_cell.angle_beta   90.00
_cell.angle_gamma   90.00
#
_symmetry.space_group_name_H-M   'P 1'
#
loop_
_entity.id
_entity.type
_entity.pdbx_description
1 polymer ?
#
loop_
_entity_poly.entity_id
_entity_poly.type
_entity_poly.pdbx_seq_one_letter_code
_entity_poly.pdbx_strand_id
1 'polypeptide(L)'
;MHVMRRIPLAMALSALGCGGALAADPTTLDWSAAPKTELTLFYPGQASQEWIFGENHKSGAKALRKGEGCLECHDGEEEDLGETIVTGKKLEPGPIAGKPGSKKVSIQAAYDKEYFYLKASWPAKTAGAFHEYLVYRGGKWDRYATYINHPSVKSGKAKVSYEDRFNVMLGDGKAVPDFNNQGCWVTCHNDLRHMPNEPTAAALDAHPVLGKAGMKKDESLKYLRETRTEIGPTGGWDKLKSKAELDALWEQGVKLDLWQWRAARSGPVDAASDDHVFQSRNADVGKTPFFKNWDGAKKQPKVMYDPAKNGGAAALAESQFRDLKAPRLKEDNSIAYDPNRAWKEGDLLPRYANRKPAGSEADVMAKSDYANGMWTVYFRRKLATANKDDVALVPGQTFPISFSLHDDNVTTRYHYVSFPLKLTLGGKEGQIKAVELK
;
A
#
# COMPACT_ATOMS: atom_id res chain seq x y z
N MET A 1 -42.00 -24.39 61.42
CA MET A 1 -41.44 -23.05 61.10
C MET A 1 -40.23 -22.86 61.99
N HIS A 2 -38.99 -22.64 61.58
CA HIS A 2 -38.38 -22.19 60.33
C HIS A 2 -37.06 -22.96 60.09
N VAL A 3 -36.75 -23.17 58.81
CA VAL A 3 -35.52 -23.78 58.28
C VAL A 3 -34.48 -22.69 58.05
N MET A 4 -33.20 -22.95 58.34
CA MET A 4 -32.07 -22.24 57.71
C MET A 4 -30.81 -23.11 57.85
N ARG A 5 -30.53 -24.01 56.88
CA ARG A 5 -29.70 -23.85 55.66
C ARG A 5 -28.26 -23.40 55.93
N ARG A 6 -27.34 -24.36 55.68
CA ARG A 6 -25.89 -24.23 55.54
C ARG A 6 -25.55 -23.30 54.36
N ILE A 7 -24.50 -22.49 54.50
CA ILE A 7 -23.81 -21.80 53.38
C ILE A 7 -22.38 -22.35 53.30
N PRO A 8 -21.90 -22.81 52.13
CA PRO A 8 -20.55 -23.32 51.97
C PRO A 8 -19.53 -22.22 51.63
N LEU A 9 -18.29 -22.59 51.94
CA LEU A 9 -17.00 -21.97 51.66
C LEU A 9 -16.88 -21.39 50.23
N ALA A 10 -16.58 -20.10 50.11
CA ALA A 10 -16.16 -19.49 48.84
C ALA A 10 -14.64 -19.59 48.68
N MET A 11 -14.21 -20.40 47.71
CA MET A 11 -12.84 -20.45 47.20
C MET A 11 -12.51 -19.11 46.53
N ALA A 12 -11.51 -18.39 47.04
CA ALA A 12 -10.97 -17.21 46.38
C ALA A 12 -10.17 -17.66 45.14
N LEU A 13 -10.72 -17.41 43.96
CA LEU A 13 -10.03 -17.60 42.68
C LEU A 13 -9.14 -16.38 42.45
N SER A 14 -7.83 -16.54 42.62
CA SER A 14 -6.84 -15.51 42.31
C SER A 14 -6.81 -15.28 40.79
N ALA A 15 -7.47 -14.23 40.32
CA ALA A 15 -7.35 -13.78 38.95
C ALA A 15 -5.96 -13.15 38.76
N LEU A 16 -5.01 -13.92 38.23
CA LEU A 16 -3.79 -13.40 37.61
C LEU A 16 -4.21 -12.60 36.38
N GLY A 17 -4.32 -11.28 36.54
CA GLY A 17 -4.44 -10.36 35.42
C GLY A 17 -3.15 -10.40 34.60
N CYS A 18 -3.18 -11.04 33.44
CA CYS A 18 -2.21 -10.79 32.37
C CYS A 18 -2.42 -9.34 31.91
N GLY A 19 -1.74 -8.40 32.55
CA GLY A 19 -1.53 -7.08 31.98
C GLY A 19 -0.71 -7.26 30.71
N GLY A 20 -1.37 -7.23 29.55
CA GLY A 20 -0.67 -7.18 28.27
C GLY A 20 0.26 -5.98 28.29
N ALA A 21 1.56 -6.21 28.10
CA ALA A 21 2.51 -5.13 27.91
C ALA A 21 1.97 -4.24 26.79
N LEU A 22 1.80 -2.95 27.06
CA LEU A 22 1.37 -2.01 26.03
C LEU A 22 2.44 -2.02 24.93
N ALA A 23 2.04 -2.40 23.72
CA ALA A 23 2.92 -2.44 22.57
C ALA A 23 3.64 -1.09 22.40
N ALA A 24 4.97 -1.12 22.28
CA ALA A 24 5.78 0.10 22.23
C ALA A 24 5.39 0.99 21.04
N ASP A 25 5.35 2.30 21.25
CA ASP A 25 5.12 3.27 20.18
C ASP A 25 6.40 3.38 19.33
N PRO A 26 6.38 3.01 18.03
CA PRO A 26 7.59 3.00 17.21
C PRO A 26 8.24 4.38 17.04
N THR A 27 7.50 5.46 17.28
CA THR A 27 8.04 6.84 17.26
C THR A 27 8.92 7.15 18.46
N THR A 28 8.78 6.42 19.56
CA THR A 28 9.53 6.64 20.82
C THR A 28 10.68 5.64 21.01
N LEU A 29 10.84 4.68 20.09
CA LEU A 29 11.94 3.72 20.15
C LEU A 29 13.30 4.40 19.93
N ASP A 30 14.32 3.91 20.62
CA ASP A 30 15.70 4.30 20.33
C ASP A 30 16.20 3.58 19.08
N TRP A 31 16.18 4.31 17.96
CA TRP A 31 16.66 3.81 16.67
C TRP A 31 18.19 3.87 16.52
N SER A 32 18.94 4.37 17.51
CA SER A 32 20.40 4.54 17.39
C SER A 32 21.15 3.20 17.27
N ALA A 33 20.59 2.13 17.84
CA ALA A 33 21.16 0.79 17.76
C ALA A 33 20.84 0.07 16.43
N ALA A 34 19.81 0.51 15.70
CA ALA A 34 19.41 -0.10 14.43
C ALA A 34 20.25 0.46 13.27
N PRO A 35 20.96 -0.37 12.50
CA PRO A 35 21.74 0.09 11.36
C PRO A 35 20.87 0.86 10.37
N LYS A 36 21.39 2.00 9.93
CA LYS A 36 20.77 2.82 8.90
C LYS A 36 21.26 2.36 7.52
N THR A 37 20.38 1.69 6.78
CA THR A 37 20.64 1.28 5.39
C THR A 37 20.12 2.36 4.45
N GLU A 38 21.00 2.98 3.65
CA GLU A 38 20.60 3.90 2.59
C GLU A 38 20.38 3.10 1.30
N LEU A 39 19.16 3.14 0.78
CA LEU A 39 18.77 2.49 -0.46
C LEU A 39 18.55 3.51 -1.56
N THR A 40 18.93 3.15 -2.78
CA THR A 40 18.48 3.84 -4.00
C THR A 40 17.27 3.10 -4.55
N LEU A 41 16.09 3.74 -4.53
CA LEU A 41 14.94 3.27 -5.29
C LEU A 41 14.94 3.99 -6.64
N PHE A 42 14.62 3.30 -7.72
CA PHE A 42 14.66 3.87 -9.07
C PHE A 42 13.34 3.72 -9.81
N TYR A 43 13.15 4.55 -10.81
CA TYR A 43 11.96 4.57 -11.64
C TYR A 43 12.01 3.49 -12.74
N PRO A 44 11.16 2.45 -12.71
CA PRO A 44 11.26 1.32 -13.63
C PRO A 44 10.45 1.51 -14.93
N GLY A 45 9.67 2.59 -15.05
CA GLY A 45 8.81 2.83 -16.22
C GLY A 45 7.77 1.72 -16.42
N GLN A 46 7.80 1.09 -17.59
CA GLN A 46 6.96 -0.05 -17.96
C GLN A 46 7.72 -1.39 -17.99
N ALA A 47 8.83 -1.52 -17.25
CA ALA A 47 9.51 -2.82 -17.10
C ALA A 47 8.62 -3.82 -16.33
N SER A 48 7.85 -4.62 -17.06
CA SER A 48 7.03 -5.71 -16.52
C SER A 48 7.81 -7.03 -16.41
N GLN A 49 7.17 -8.07 -15.84
CA GLN A 49 7.69 -9.43 -15.84
C GLN A 49 7.89 -9.94 -17.28
N GLU A 50 6.96 -9.66 -18.19
CA GLU A 50 7.10 -10.03 -19.61
C GLU A 50 8.31 -9.34 -20.25
N TRP A 51 8.62 -8.10 -19.85
CA TRP A 51 9.79 -7.39 -20.35
C TRP A 51 11.11 -7.98 -19.85
N ILE A 52 11.24 -8.27 -18.54
CA ILE A 52 12.51 -8.80 -17.99
C ILE A 52 12.85 -10.20 -18.52
N PHE A 53 11.84 -10.96 -18.97
CA PHE A 53 12.02 -12.26 -19.64
C PHE A 53 12.03 -12.17 -21.18
N GLY A 54 11.86 -10.97 -21.74
CA GLY A 54 11.71 -10.72 -23.17
C GLY A 54 13.03 -10.49 -23.91
N GLU A 55 12.95 -10.40 -25.25
CA GLU A 55 14.13 -10.22 -26.11
C GLU A 55 14.86 -8.89 -25.89
N ASN A 56 14.14 -7.84 -25.48
CA ASN A 56 14.75 -6.54 -25.15
C ASN A 56 15.62 -6.59 -23.88
N HIS A 57 15.59 -7.70 -23.15
CA HIS A 57 16.42 -7.99 -21.99
C HIS A 57 17.08 -9.38 -22.11
N LYS A 58 17.42 -9.82 -23.34
CA LYS A 58 17.81 -11.21 -23.64
C LYS A 58 18.85 -11.84 -22.70
N SER A 59 19.94 -11.13 -22.42
CA SER A 59 21.00 -11.64 -21.52
C SER A 59 20.49 -11.83 -20.10
N GLY A 60 19.81 -10.82 -19.54
CA GLY A 60 19.21 -10.92 -18.22
C GLY A 60 18.05 -11.93 -18.17
N ALA A 61 17.27 -12.05 -19.23
CA ALA A 61 16.24 -13.07 -19.37
C ALA A 61 16.82 -14.49 -19.35
N LYS A 62 18.04 -14.70 -19.88
CA LYS A 62 18.76 -15.98 -19.78
C LYS A 62 19.27 -16.23 -18.36
N ALA A 63 19.79 -15.20 -17.70
CA ALA A 63 20.24 -15.25 -16.31
C ALA A 63 19.08 -15.60 -15.34
N LEU A 64 17.97 -14.88 -15.44
CA LEU A 64 16.76 -15.11 -14.61
C LEU A 64 16.21 -16.54 -14.77
N ARG A 65 16.21 -17.09 -15.99
CA ARG A 65 15.78 -18.49 -16.24
C ARG A 65 16.69 -19.53 -15.59
N LYS A 66 17.93 -19.16 -15.24
CA LYS A 66 18.85 -20.01 -14.47
C LYS A 66 18.76 -19.78 -12.96
N GLY A 67 17.91 -18.86 -12.52
CA GLY A 67 17.76 -18.49 -11.11
C GLY A 67 18.74 -17.43 -10.62
N GLU A 68 19.48 -16.76 -11.50
CA GLU A 68 20.33 -15.61 -11.13
C GLU A 68 19.45 -14.41 -10.73
N GLY A 69 19.88 -13.62 -9.74
CA GLY A 69 19.15 -12.46 -9.23
C GLY A 69 19.44 -11.15 -9.98
N CYS A 70 18.53 -10.17 -9.88
CA CYS A 70 18.70 -8.87 -10.55
C CYS A 70 20.03 -8.17 -10.20
N LEU A 71 20.44 -8.26 -8.93
CA LEU A 71 21.66 -7.62 -8.43
C LEU A 71 22.95 -8.29 -8.93
N GLU A 72 22.90 -9.48 -9.54
CA GLU A 72 24.10 -10.08 -10.12
C GLU A 72 24.58 -9.33 -11.38
N CYS A 73 23.68 -8.59 -12.03
CA CYS A 73 23.98 -7.78 -13.21
C CYS A 73 23.80 -6.28 -12.98
N HIS A 74 22.88 -5.87 -12.09
CA HIS A 74 22.46 -4.47 -11.93
C HIS A 74 22.87 -3.83 -10.60
N ASP A 75 23.83 -4.42 -9.86
CA ASP A 75 24.31 -3.83 -8.61
C ASP A 75 24.93 -2.44 -8.86
N GLY A 76 24.36 -1.42 -8.21
CA GLY A 76 24.77 -0.03 -8.35
C GLY A 76 24.25 0.71 -9.59
N GLU A 77 23.44 0.07 -10.44
CA GLU A 77 22.90 0.71 -11.66
C GLU A 77 21.58 1.49 -11.43
N GLU A 78 21.04 1.51 -10.21
CA GLU A 78 19.69 2.06 -9.94
C GLU A 78 19.53 3.51 -10.41
N GLU A 79 20.52 4.37 -10.16
CA GLU A 79 20.46 5.78 -10.55
C GLU A 79 20.46 5.92 -12.08
N ASP A 80 21.45 5.33 -12.75
CA ASP A 80 21.61 5.39 -14.21
C ASP A 80 20.40 4.82 -14.96
N LEU A 81 19.86 3.70 -14.46
CA LEU A 81 18.64 3.09 -15.01
C LEU A 81 17.46 4.03 -14.86
N GLY A 82 17.24 4.55 -13.66
CA GLY A 82 16.16 5.49 -13.36
C GLY A 82 16.24 6.74 -14.22
N GLU A 83 17.40 7.39 -14.27
CA GLU A 83 17.65 8.61 -15.06
C GLU A 83 17.41 8.38 -16.55
N THR A 84 17.88 7.25 -17.07
CA THR A 84 17.63 6.91 -18.48
C THR A 84 16.14 6.71 -18.75
N ILE A 85 15.42 5.99 -17.88
CA ILE A 85 14.01 5.65 -18.09
C ILE A 85 13.13 6.91 -17.99
N VAL A 86 13.35 7.79 -17.01
CA VAL A 86 12.52 9.01 -16.86
C VAL A 86 12.61 9.97 -18.05
N THR A 87 13.67 9.91 -18.86
CA THR A 87 13.77 10.70 -20.09
C THR A 87 12.77 10.29 -21.17
N GLY A 88 12.21 9.07 -21.08
CA GLY A 88 11.41 8.48 -22.15
C GLY A 88 12.22 7.78 -23.25
N LYS A 89 13.56 7.74 -23.15
CA LYS A 89 14.42 7.05 -24.12
C LYS A 89 14.14 5.55 -24.21
N LYS A 90 13.78 4.92 -23.08
CA LYS A 90 13.39 3.51 -22.99
C LYS A 90 12.32 3.34 -21.93
N LEU A 91 11.38 2.40 -22.13
CA LEU A 91 10.41 1.93 -21.13
C LEU A 91 9.41 2.97 -20.59
N GLU A 92 9.48 4.22 -20.99
CA GLU A 92 8.54 5.26 -20.57
C GLU A 92 7.95 6.00 -21.78
N PRO A 93 6.76 5.63 -22.25
CA PRO A 93 6.13 6.29 -23.40
C PRO A 93 5.54 7.68 -23.08
N GLY A 94 5.37 8.03 -21.80
CA GLY A 94 4.74 9.27 -21.36
C GLY A 94 5.45 9.89 -20.15
N PRO A 95 6.69 10.38 -20.32
CA PRO A 95 7.51 10.86 -19.21
C PRO A 95 6.86 12.02 -18.46
N ILE A 96 7.11 12.07 -17.15
CA ILE A 96 6.64 13.15 -16.27
C ILE A 96 7.76 14.18 -16.19
N ALA A 97 7.47 15.41 -16.66
CA ALA A 97 8.46 16.48 -16.67
C ALA A 97 9.03 16.75 -15.27
N GLY A 98 10.36 16.76 -15.17
CA GLY A 98 11.07 17.03 -13.92
C GLY A 98 11.02 15.91 -12.88
N LYS A 99 10.48 14.72 -13.21
CA LYS A 99 10.51 13.57 -12.29
C LYS A 99 11.95 13.07 -12.12
N PRO A 100 12.47 12.96 -10.88
CA PRO A 100 13.77 12.33 -10.63
C PRO A 100 13.81 10.88 -11.13
N GLY A 101 14.97 10.42 -11.59
CA GLY A 101 15.18 9.01 -11.96
C GLY A 101 15.17 8.07 -10.75
N SER A 102 15.61 8.56 -9.61
CA SER A 102 15.78 7.78 -8.38
C SER A 102 15.46 8.60 -7.13
N LYS A 103 15.33 7.89 -5.99
CA LYS A 103 15.13 8.45 -4.65
C LYS A 103 15.99 7.69 -3.66
N LYS A 104 16.70 8.43 -2.79
CA LYS A 104 17.34 7.86 -1.61
C LYS A 104 16.30 7.63 -0.51
N VAL A 105 16.32 6.44 0.06
CA VAL A 105 15.46 6.06 1.18
C VAL A 105 16.33 5.43 2.27
N SER A 106 16.28 6.01 3.46
CA SER A 106 16.87 5.45 4.66
C SER A 106 15.91 4.42 5.26
N ILE A 107 16.39 3.22 5.52
CA ILE A 107 15.68 2.15 6.21
C ILE A 107 16.41 1.77 7.50
N GLN A 108 15.64 1.62 8.58
CA GLN A 108 16.08 0.99 9.82
C GLN A 108 15.03 -0.04 10.21
N ALA A 109 15.45 -1.18 10.75
CA ALA A 109 14.55 -2.23 11.21
C ALA A 109 14.95 -2.68 12.62
N ALA A 110 13.96 -3.06 13.40
CA ALA A 110 14.15 -3.60 14.74
C ALA A 110 13.04 -4.60 15.06
N TYR A 111 13.22 -5.41 16.10
CA TYR A 111 12.18 -6.30 16.62
C TYR A 111 12.34 -6.50 18.12
N ASP A 112 11.26 -6.88 18.79
CA ASP A 112 11.29 -7.39 20.16
C ASP A 112 10.65 -8.79 20.20
N LYS A 113 10.25 -9.27 21.39
CA LYS A 113 9.65 -10.61 21.55
C LYS A 113 8.29 -10.77 20.85
N GLU A 114 7.58 -9.68 20.56
CA GLU A 114 6.23 -9.69 20.01
C GLU A 114 6.11 -8.96 18.66
N TYR A 115 6.89 -7.90 18.43
CA TYR A 115 6.70 -6.98 17.32
C TYR A 115 7.94 -6.82 16.43
N PHE A 116 7.66 -6.63 15.15
CA PHE A 116 8.59 -6.09 14.16
C PHE A 116 8.33 -4.59 13.96
N TYR A 117 9.41 -3.83 13.77
CA TYR A 117 9.39 -2.40 13.56
C TYR A 117 10.21 -2.04 12.32
N LEU A 118 9.70 -1.12 11.51
CA LEU A 118 10.40 -0.57 10.36
C LEU A 118 10.30 0.96 10.39
N LYS A 119 11.41 1.65 10.20
CA LYS A 119 11.45 3.09 9.99
C LYS A 119 12.00 3.38 8.61
N ALA A 120 11.21 4.09 7.80
CA ALA A 120 11.60 4.57 6.49
C ALA A 120 11.68 6.10 6.50
N SER A 121 12.63 6.69 5.79
CA SER A 121 12.70 8.15 5.62
C SER A 121 13.26 8.55 4.26
N TRP A 122 12.68 9.58 3.65
CA TRP A 122 13.10 10.07 2.35
C TRP A 122 12.82 11.57 2.19
N PRO A 123 13.59 12.30 1.37
CA PRO A 123 13.28 13.68 1.04
C PRO A 123 12.04 13.74 0.15
N ALA A 124 11.11 14.63 0.45
CA ALA A 124 9.93 14.88 -0.38
C ALA A 124 9.65 16.39 -0.46
N LYS A 125 9.44 16.91 -1.68
CA LYS A 125 9.24 18.35 -1.93
C LYS A 125 7.98 18.87 -1.26
N THR A 126 6.96 18.03 -1.18
CA THR A 126 5.72 18.30 -0.45
C THR A 126 5.36 17.04 0.33
N ALA A 127 4.54 17.18 1.37
CA ALA A 127 4.05 16.02 2.09
C ALA A 127 3.23 15.05 1.20
N GLY A 128 2.66 15.48 0.07
CA GLY A 128 1.72 14.60 -0.65
C GLY A 128 0.58 14.09 0.26
N ALA A 129 0.18 14.88 1.26
CA ALA A 129 -0.74 14.45 2.30
C ALA A 129 -2.22 14.49 1.85
N PHE A 130 -2.50 14.55 0.55
CA PHE A 130 -3.85 14.75 0.02
C PHE A 130 -4.13 13.82 -1.15
N HIS A 131 -5.38 13.37 -1.22
CA HIS A 131 -5.90 12.68 -2.39
C HIS A 131 -6.83 13.63 -3.17
N GLU A 132 -7.74 13.05 -3.92
CA GLU A 132 -8.72 13.74 -4.74
C GLU A 132 -9.86 14.29 -3.89
N TYR A 133 -10.51 15.34 -4.40
CA TYR A 133 -11.67 15.97 -3.80
C TYR A 133 -12.88 15.88 -4.73
N LEU A 134 -14.05 15.98 -4.13
CA LEU A 134 -15.32 16.30 -4.77
C LEU A 134 -15.54 17.80 -4.62
N VAL A 135 -16.08 18.45 -5.65
CA VAL A 135 -16.47 19.85 -5.61
C VAL A 135 -17.94 20.00 -5.99
N TYR A 136 -18.67 20.85 -5.27
CA TYR A 136 -20.04 21.20 -5.60
C TYR A 136 -20.06 22.33 -6.63
N ARG A 137 -20.59 22.05 -7.82
CA ARG A 137 -20.74 23.02 -8.91
C ARG A 137 -22.01 22.81 -9.72
N GLY A 138 -22.71 23.89 -10.02
CA GLY A 138 -23.94 23.86 -10.82
C GLY A 138 -24.99 22.89 -10.25
N GLY A 139 -25.13 22.85 -8.92
CA GLY A 139 -26.11 22.00 -8.25
C GLY A 139 -25.71 20.52 -8.05
N LYS A 140 -24.49 20.12 -8.45
CA LYS A 140 -24.03 18.71 -8.39
C LYS A 140 -22.60 18.58 -7.88
N TRP A 141 -22.24 17.37 -7.47
CA TRP A 141 -20.87 17.03 -7.07
C TRP A 141 -20.09 16.41 -8.22
N ASP A 142 -18.90 16.94 -8.51
CA ASP A 142 -17.98 16.43 -9.52
C ASP A 142 -16.57 16.23 -8.94
N ARG A 143 -15.70 15.50 -9.64
CA ARG A 143 -14.29 15.35 -9.24
C ARG A 143 -13.50 16.64 -9.49
N TYR A 144 -12.67 17.04 -8.54
CA TYR A 144 -11.98 18.33 -8.58
C TYR A 144 -10.48 18.27 -8.91
N ALA A 145 -9.78 17.24 -8.44
CA ALA A 145 -8.33 17.10 -8.57
C ALA A 145 -7.95 15.63 -8.81
N THR A 146 -6.76 15.38 -9.34
CA THR A 146 -6.22 14.04 -9.57
C THR A 146 -4.69 14.01 -9.75
N TYR A 147 -4.13 12.84 -10.05
CA TYR A 147 -2.69 12.62 -10.18
C TYR A 147 -2.07 13.36 -11.37
N ILE A 148 -0.77 13.68 -11.26
CA ILE A 148 -0.08 14.58 -12.17
C ILE A 148 -0.09 14.14 -13.65
N ASN A 149 -0.03 12.84 -13.90
CA ASN A 149 0.00 12.31 -15.27
C ASN A 149 -1.37 12.14 -15.93
N HIS A 150 -2.47 12.51 -15.24
CA HIS A 150 -3.81 12.38 -15.80
C HIS A 150 -4.04 13.38 -16.95
N PRO A 151 -4.73 13.00 -18.05
CA PRO A 151 -4.97 13.90 -19.19
C PRO A 151 -5.63 15.24 -18.83
N SER A 152 -6.56 15.24 -17.86
CA SER A 152 -7.20 16.49 -17.40
C SER A 152 -6.24 17.43 -16.67
N VAL A 153 -5.23 16.90 -15.98
CA VAL A 153 -4.20 17.72 -15.33
C VAL A 153 -3.25 18.28 -16.38
N LYS A 154 -2.79 17.44 -17.32
CA LYS A 154 -1.91 17.86 -18.43
C LYS A 154 -2.53 18.96 -19.30
N SER A 155 -3.85 18.92 -19.49
CA SER A 155 -4.60 19.94 -20.24
C SER A 155 -5.03 21.16 -19.40
N GLY A 156 -4.65 21.24 -18.13
CA GLY A 156 -5.02 22.34 -17.22
C GLY A 156 -6.49 22.33 -16.76
N LYS A 157 -7.26 21.29 -17.08
CA LYS A 157 -8.68 21.14 -16.71
C LYS A 157 -8.90 20.67 -15.27
N ALA A 158 -7.89 20.10 -14.62
CA ALA A 158 -7.96 19.63 -13.25
C ALA A 158 -6.71 20.01 -12.46
N LYS A 159 -6.87 20.19 -11.14
CA LYS A 159 -5.74 20.43 -10.23
C LYS A 159 -4.99 19.14 -9.93
N VAL A 160 -3.70 19.26 -9.60
CA VAL A 160 -2.87 18.15 -9.09
C VAL A 160 -3.21 17.91 -7.62
N SER A 161 -3.58 16.69 -7.26
CA SER A 161 -3.66 16.23 -5.88
C SER A 161 -3.65 14.71 -5.84
N TYR A 162 -2.57 14.14 -5.33
CA TYR A 162 -2.47 12.71 -5.09
C TYR A 162 -1.46 12.42 -4.00
N GLU A 163 -1.65 11.28 -3.32
CA GLU A 163 -0.94 11.02 -2.09
C GLU A 163 0.43 10.37 -2.30
N ASP A 164 1.35 10.66 -1.38
CA ASP A 164 2.58 9.90 -1.22
C ASP A 164 2.29 8.56 -0.55
N ARG A 165 3.08 7.53 -0.91
CA ARG A 165 2.93 6.18 -0.38
C ARG A 165 4.27 5.50 -0.23
N PHE A 166 4.46 4.80 0.88
CA PHE A 166 5.59 3.91 1.09
C PHE A 166 5.04 2.51 1.32
N ASN A 167 5.53 1.56 0.53
CA ASN A 167 5.00 0.20 0.52
C ASN A 167 6.12 -0.81 0.75
N VAL A 168 5.81 -1.83 1.53
CA VAL A 168 6.69 -2.96 1.88
C VAL A 168 6.06 -4.22 1.32
N MET A 169 6.79 -5.00 0.54
CA MET A 169 6.37 -6.31 0.08
C MET A 169 7.27 -7.38 0.68
N LEU A 170 6.69 -8.42 1.26
CA LEU A 170 7.38 -9.46 2.02
C LEU A 170 6.97 -10.86 1.50
N GLY A 171 7.94 -11.75 1.42
CA GLY A 171 7.71 -13.17 1.12
C GLY A 171 8.28 -14.07 2.22
N ASP A 172 7.82 -15.31 2.28
CA ASP A 172 8.32 -16.34 3.20
C ASP A 172 9.62 -17.02 2.70
N GLY A 173 10.08 -16.64 1.50
CA GLY A 173 11.25 -17.20 0.82
C GLY A 173 11.00 -18.54 0.13
N LYS A 174 9.78 -19.10 0.20
CA LYS A 174 9.48 -20.48 -0.23
C LYS A 174 8.30 -20.57 -1.18
N ALA A 175 7.14 -20.00 -0.82
CA ALA A 175 5.89 -20.22 -1.55
C ALA A 175 5.83 -19.46 -2.90
N VAL A 176 6.61 -18.39 -3.03
CA VAL A 176 6.84 -17.65 -4.29
C VAL A 176 8.35 -17.58 -4.54
N PRO A 177 9.01 -18.65 -5.01
CA PRO A 177 10.47 -18.75 -5.09
C PRO A 177 11.11 -17.62 -5.91
N ASP A 178 10.45 -17.23 -7.00
CA ASP A 178 10.92 -16.20 -7.92
C ASP A 178 11.07 -14.82 -7.24
N PHE A 179 10.30 -14.56 -6.17
CA PHE A 179 10.39 -13.30 -5.43
C PHE A 179 11.77 -13.08 -4.80
N ASN A 180 12.48 -14.17 -4.47
CA ASN A 180 13.84 -14.10 -3.91
C ASN A 180 14.83 -13.40 -4.85
N ASN A 181 14.65 -13.55 -6.16
CA ASN A 181 15.62 -13.14 -7.18
C ASN A 181 15.10 -12.06 -8.12
N GLN A 182 13.78 -11.93 -8.26
CA GLN A 182 13.09 -10.95 -9.11
C GLN A 182 12.41 -9.84 -8.30
N GLY A 183 12.19 -10.02 -6.99
CA GLY A 183 11.54 -9.03 -6.15
C GLY A 183 10.17 -8.62 -6.68
N CYS A 184 9.81 -7.34 -6.58
CA CYS A 184 8.46 -6.88 -6.92
C CYS A 184 8.01 -7.12 -8.39
N TRP A 185 8.94 -7.43 -9.30
CA TRP A 185 8.63 -7.74 -10.71
C TRP A 185 7.76 -8.98 -10.88
N VAL A 186 7.80 -9.95 -9.95
CA VAL A 186 6.94 -11.15 -10.00
C VAL A 186 5.44 -10.84 -9.97
N THR A 187 5.10 -9.59 -9.64
CA THR A 187 3.71 -9.11 -9.54
C THR A 187 3.34 -8.06 -10.59
N CYS A 188 4.29 -7.65 -11.44
CA CYS A 188 4.15 -6.53 -12.36
C CYS A 188 3.97 -7.04 -13.79
N HIS A 189 2.79 -6.84 -14.38
CA HIS A 189 2.47 -7.38 -15.70
C HIS A 189 2.04 -6.29 -16.69
N ASN A 190 2.11 -6.58 -17.98
CA ASN A 190 1.74 -5.65 -19.04
C ASN A 190 0.25 -5.30 -19.09
N ASP A 191 -0.61 -6.12 -18.47
CA ASP A 191 -2.07 -5.96 -18.43
C ASP A 191 -2.57 -5.36 -17.12
N LEU A 192 -1.69 -4.77 -16.32
CA LEU A 192 -2.09 -4.00 -15.14
C LEU A 192 -2.60 -2.62 -15.54
N ARG A 193 -3.33 -1.97 -14.63
CA ARG A 193 -3.78 -0.60 -14.84
C ARG A 193 -2.63 0.36 -15.17
N HIS A 194 -2.82 1.17 -16.22
CA HIS A 194 -1.87 2.08 -16.85
C HIS A 194 -0.63 1.43 -17.50
N MET A 195 -0.64 0.10 -17.67
CA MET A 195 0.34 -0.64 -18.46
C MET A 195 -0.18 -0.84 -19.91
N PRO A 196 0.69 -1.22 -20.88
CA PRO A 196 0.35 -1.19 -22.30
C PRO A 196 -0.88 -1.99 -22.72
N ASN A 197 -1.20 -3.07 -22.01
CA ASN A 197 -2.25 -4.01 -22.33
C ASN A 197 -3.36 -4.04 -21.26
N GLU A 198 -3.58 -2.94 -20.55
CA GLU A 198 -4.67 -2.81 -19.59
C GLU A 198 -6.01 -3.24 -20.22
N PRO A 199 -6.75 -4.19 -19.61
CA PRO A 199 -8.03 -4.61 -20.13
C PRO A 199 -9.06 -3.49 -20.04
N THR A 200 -10.00 -3.46 -20.98
CA THR A 200 -11.12 -2.52 -20.91
C THR A 200 -12.00 -2.81 -19.70
N ALA A 201 -12.65 -1.77 -19.16
CA ALA A 201 -13.59 -1.94 -18.05
C ALA A 201 -14.70 -2.95 -18.37
N ALA A 202 -15.19 -2.98 -19.62
CA ALA A 202 -16.21 -3.94 -20.06
C ALA A 202 -15.69 -5.39 -20.06
N ALA A 203 -14.45 -5.61 -20.50
CA ALA A 203 -13.83 -6.94 -20.45
C ALA A 203 -13.60 -7.40 -19.01
N LEU A 204 -13.12 -6.52 -18.13
CA LEU A 204 -12.93 -6.83 -16.71
C LEU A 204 -14.27 -7.12 -16.02
N ASP A 205 -15.29 -6.28 -16.26
CA ASP A 205 -16.64 -6.46 -15.70
C ASP A 205 -17.25 -7.81 -16.07
N ALA A 206 -17.01 -8.27 -17.31
CA ALA A 206 -17.51 -9.54 -17.85
C ALA A 206 -16.73 -10.76 -17.35
N HIS A 207 -15.54 -10.59 -16.78
CA HIS A 207 -14.72 -11.70 -16.32
C HIS A 207 -15.44 -12.47 -15.18
N PRO A 208 -15.58 -13.82 -15.26
CA PRO A 208 -16.41 -14.58 -14.33
C PRO A 208 -15.92 -14.52 -12.88
N VAL A 209 -14.59 -14.51 -12.67
CA VAL A 209 -13.97 -14.42 -11.34
C VAL A 209 -13.67 -12.98 -10.91
N LEU A 210 -12.91 -12.22 -11.69
CA LEU A 210 -12.49 -10.86 -11.31
C LEU A 210 -13.60 -9.81 -11.43
N GLY A 211 -14.54 -10.00 -12.35
CA GLY A 211 -15.58 -9.04 -12.70
C GLY A 211 -16.77 -8.99 -11.74
N LYS A 212 -17.88 -8.42 -12.20
CA LYS A 212 -19.06 -8.10 -11.37
C LYS A 212 -19.71 -9.30 -10.72
N ALA A 213 -19.64 -10.47 -11.37
CA ALA A 213 -20.21 -11.72 -10.87
C ALA A 213 -19.39 -12.35 -9.74
N GLY A 214 -18.10 -12.01 -9.62
CA GLY A 214 -17.19 -12.55 -8.62
C GLY A 214 -16.66 -11.47 -7.68
N MET A 215 -15.37 -11.19 -7.79
CA MET A 215 -14.60 -10.34 -6.87
C MET A 215 -14.88 -8.83 -7.04
N LYS A 216 -15.58 -8.40 -8.10
CA LYS A 216 -15.95 -7.01 -8.36
C LYS A 216 -14.72 -6.08 -8.36
N LYS A 217 -13.66 -6.51 -9.03
CA LYS A 217 -12.47 -5.66 -9.26
C LYS A 217 -12.81 -4.60 -10.30
N ASP A 218 -12.54 -3.35 -9.95
CA ASP A 218 -12.75 -2.21 -10.86
C ASP A 218 -11.55 -1.97 -11.80
N GLU A 219 -10.39 -2.58 -11.50
CA GLU A 219 -9.12 -2.38 -12.21
C GLU A 219 -8.32 -3.70 -12.24
N SER A 220 -7.51 -3.91 -13.28
CA SER A 220 -6.50 -4.98 -13.29
C SER A 220 -5.33 -4.58 -12.40
N LEU A 221 -5.13 -5.32 -11.31
CA LEU A 221 -4.12 -5.06 -10.27
C LEU A 221 -3.08 -6.17 -10.25
N LYS A 222 -1.96 -5.94 -9.54
CA LYS A 222 -0.88 -6.92 -9.32
C LYS A 222 -1.41 -8.32 -9.03
N TYR A 223 -0.77 -9.35 -9.58
CA TYR A 223 -1.11 -10.76 -9.35
C TYR A 223 0.14 -11.63 -9.47
N LEU A 224 0.07 -12.86 -8.96
CA LEU A 224 1.15 -13.86 -9.03
C LEU A 224 0.97 -14.79 -10.24
N ARG A 225 2.06 -15.11 -10.93
CA ARG A 225 2.09 -16.08 -12.05
C ARG A 225 1.49 -17.43 -11.66
N GLU A 226 1.75 -17.88 -10.44
CA GLU A 226 1.32 -19.17 -9.89
C GLU A 226 -0.20 -19.36 -9.95
N THR A 227 -0.96 -18.25 -9.94
CA THR A 227 -2.42 -18.23 -10.01
C THR A 227 -2.98 -18.27 -11.43
N ARG A 228 -2.10 -18.29 -12.44
CA ARG A 228 -2.47 -18.31 -13.86
C ARG A 228 -2.13 -19.66 -14.48
N THR A 229 -2.92 -20.06 -15.48
CA THR A 229 -2.63 -21.23 -16.31
C THR A 229 -1.51 -20.94 -17.30
N GLU A 230 -1.43 -19.69 -17.77
CA GLU A 230 -0.36 -19.19 -18.64
C GLU A 230 -0.16 -17.68 -18.42
N ILE A 231 1.04 -17.20 -18.78
CA ILE A 231 1.32 -15.76 -18.90
C ILE A 231 1.90 -15.55 -20.30
N GLY A 232 1.17 -14.83 -21.15
CA GLY A 232 1.60 -14.49 -22.50
C GLY A 232 2.36 -13.16 -22.56
N PRO A 233 2.78 -12.72 -23.76
CA PRO A 233 3.47 -11.44 -23.96
C PRO A 233 2.68 -10.21 -23.49
N THR A 234 1.35 -10.31 -23.46
CA THR A 234 0.45 -9.25 -23.03
C THR A 234 0.11 -9.31 -21.53
N GLY A 235 0.55 -10.34 -20.82
CA GLY A 235 0.12 -10.70 -19.47
C GLY A 235 -0.82 -11.92 -19.47
N GLY A 236 -1.48 -12.17 -18.35
CA GLY A 236 -2.41 -13.29 -18.14
C GLY A 236 -3.55 -12.95 -17.18
N TRP A 237 -4.05 -11.71 -17.15
CA TRP A 237 -5.10 -11.27 -16.23
C TRP A 237 -6.37 -12.13 -16.31
N ASP A 238 -6.70 -12.63 -17.51
CA ASP A 238 -7.86 -13.47 -17.82
C ASP A 238 -7.58 -14.98 -17.76
N LYS A 239 -6.33 -15.37 -17.47
CA LYS A 239 -5.86 -16.77 -17.46
C LYS A 239 -5.88 -17.39 -16.09
N LEU A 240 -6.88 -17.06 -15.27
CA LEU A 240 -6.98 -17.57 -13.91
C LEU A 240 -7.15 -19.09 -13.88
N LYS A 241 -6.43 -19.73 -12.96
CA LYS A 241 -6.68 -21.13 -12.59
C LYS A 241 -8.09 -21.30 -12.00
N SER A 242 -8.57 -22.53 -11.97
CA SER A 242 -9.87 -22.85 -11.38
C SER A 242 -9.90 -22.52 -9.89
N LYS A 243 -11.11 -22.34 -9.31
CA LYS A 243 -11.25 -22.07 -7.88
C LYS A 243 -10.56 -23.13 -7.01
N ALA A 244 -10.69 -24.40 -7.34
CA ALA A 244 -10.10 -25.49 -6.58
C ALA A 244 -8.56 -25.43 -6.57
N GLU A 245 -7.94 -25.09 -7.70
CA GLU A 245 -6.50 -24.90 -7.78
C GLU A 245 -6.04 -23.67 -7.00
N LEU A 246 -6.80 -22.57 -7.06
CA LEU A 246 -6.50 -21.35 -6.29
C LEU A 246 -6.62 -21.60 -4.78
N ASP A 247 -7.66 -22.32 -4.34
CA ASP A 247 -7.82 -22.71 -2.94
C ASP A 247 -6.64 -23.57 -2.48
N ALA A 248 -6.18 -24.52 -3.31
CA ALA A 248 -5.02 -25.36 -2.99
C ALA A 248 -3.70 -24.55 -2.87
N LEU A 249 -3.48 -23.57 -3.77
CA LEU A 249 -2.31 -22.68 -3.70
C LEU A 249 -2.36 -21.79 -2.44
N TRP A 250 -3.54 -21.30 -2.09
CA TRP A 250 -3.74 -20.53 -0.86
C TRP A 250 -3.38 -21.34 0.39
N GLU A 251 -3.82 -22.59 0.46
CA GLU A 251 -3.49 -23.50 1.57
C GLU A 251 -2.00 -23.90 1.60
N GLN A 252 -1.31 -23.82 0.46
CA GLN A 252 0.16 -23.97 0.38
C GLN A 252 0.91 -22.69 0.78
N GLY A 253 0.21 -21.59 1.09
CA GLY A 253 0.80 -20.33 1.50
C GLY A 253 1.28 -19.45 0.35
N VAL A 254 0.87 -19.72 -0.89
CA VAL A 254 1.27 -18.93 -2.08
C VAL A 254 0.64 -17.54 -1.99
N LYS A 255 1.45 -16.56 -1.59
CA LYS A 255 1.09 -15.14 -1.49
C LYS A 255 2.35 -14.29 -1.34
N LEU A 256 2.20 -12.99 -1.53
CA LEU A 256 3.13 -11.99 -1.02
C LEU A 256 2.37 -11.02 -0.13
N ASP A 257 2.89 -10.79 1.06
CA ASP A 257 2.38 -9.82 2.03
C ASP A 257 2.78 -8.40 1.58
N LEU A 258 1.87 -7.42 1.68
CA LEU A 258 2.00 -6.08 1.12
C LEU A 258 1.43 -5.00 2.05
N TRP A 259 2.31 -4.33 2.79
CA TRP A 259 1.94 -3.20 3.63
C TRP A 259 2.02 -1.90 2.84
N GLN A 260 1.01 -1.05 2.97
CA GLN A 260 0.95 0.22 2.25
C GLN A 260 0.59 1.36 3.18
N TRP A 261 1.59 2.13 3.59
CA TRP A 261 1.32 3.43 4.19
C TRP A 261 0.91 4.43 3.09
N ARG A 262 -0.18 5.15 3.35
CA ARG A 262 -0.81 6.07 2.41
C ARG A 262 -1.07 7.40 3.10
N ALA A 263 -0.37 8.45 2.68
CA ALA A 263 -0.35 9.72 3.42
C ALA A 263 -1.73 10.35 3.65
N ALA A 264 -2.67 10.20 2.70
CA ALA A 264 -4.03 10.72 2.85
C ALA A 264 -5.02 9.64 3.32
N ARG A 265 -4.87 8.41 2.85
CA ARG A 265 -5.85 7.34 3.07
C ARG A 265 -5.65 6.52 4.35
N SER A 266 -4.43 6.39 4.87
CA SER A 266 -4.18 5.60 6.09
C SER A 266 -3.46 6.39 7.19
N GLY A 267 -2.60 7.35 6.81
CA GLY A 267 -1.86 8.21 7.73
C GLY A 267 -2.73 8.92 8.79
N PRO A 268 -3.90 9.52 8.45
CA PRO A 268 -4.72 10.25 9.42
C PRO A 268 -5.34 9.41 10.55
N VAL A 269 -5.21 8.07 10.48
CA VAL A 269 -5.72 7.12 11.48
C VAL A 269 -4.61 6.20 12.01
N ASP A 270 -3.34 6.62 11.86
CA ASP A 270 -2.15 5.90 12.32
C ASP A 270 -2.10 4.42 11.87
N ALA A 271 -2.45 4.18 10.60
CA ALA A 271 -2.50 2.85 10.02
C ALA A 271 -1.72 2.75 8.69
N ALA A 272 -1.36 1.53 8.33
CA ALA A 272 -1.15 1.15 6.94
C ALA A 272 -2.37 0.35 6.45
N SER A 273 -2.51 0.19 5.13
CA SER A 273 -3.30 -0.93 4.61
C SER A 273 -2.47 -2.19 4.66
N ASP A 274 -3.08 -3.27 5.12
CA ASP A 274 -2.55 -4.63 5.06
C ASP A 274 -3.19 -5.33 3.86
N ASP A 275 -2.42 -5.48 2.79
CA ASP A 275 -2.87 -6.12 1.57
C ASP A 275 -2.04 -7.40 1.36
N HIS A 276 -2.53 -8.32 0.55
CA HIS A 276 -1.70 -9.38 -0.05
C HIS A 276 -1.84 -9.39 -1.57
N VAL A 277 -0.81 -9.93 -2.24
CA VAL A 277 -0.83 -10.24 -3.68
C VAL A 277 -0.96 -11.75 -3.86
N PHE A 278 -2.05 -12.15 -4.50
CA PHE A 278 -2.31 -13.53 -4.90
C PHE A 278 -2.87 -13.55 -6.33
N GLN A 279 -4.14 -13.88 -6.54
CA GLN A 279 -4.82 -13.83 -7.83
C GLN A 279 -5.09 -12.39 -8.30
N SER A 280 -5.07 -11.46 -7.35
CA SER A 280 -5.09 -10.00 -7.50
C SER A 280 -4.42 -9.40 -6.27
N ARG A 281 -4.22 -8.08 -6.24
CA ARG A 281 -3.95 -7.36 -4.99
C ARG A 281 -5.27 -7.24 -4.24
N ASN A 282 -5.31 -7.75 -3.02
CA ASN A 282 -6.47 -7.75 -2.16
C ASN A 282 -6.12 -7.04 -0.86
N ALA A 283 -7.08 -6.30 -0.32
CA ALA A 283 -7.06 -5.93 1.09
C ALA A 283 -7.28 -7.20 1.92
N ASP A 284 -6.69 -7.25 3.10
CA ASP A 284 -6.88 -8.35 4.03
C ASP A 284 -8.27 -8.34 4.63
N VAL A 285 -8.65 -9.45 5.26
CA VAL A 285 -10.02 -9.61 5.76
C VAL A 285 -10.26 -8.60 6.88
N GLY A 286 -11.18 -7.67 6.65
CA GLY A 286 -11.46 -6.65 7.63
C GLY A 286 -12.00 -5.34 7.06
N LYS A 287 -11.80 -4.27 7.84
CA LYS A 287 -12.09 -2.90 7.43
C LYS A 287 -10.78 -2.20 7.08
N THR A 288 -10.67 -1.74 5.84
CA THR A 288 -9.60 -0.82 5.39
C THR A 288 -9.60 0.50 6.17
N PRO A 289 -8.46 1.20 6.29
CA PRO A 289 -8.36 2.47 7.03
C PRO A 289 -9.04 3.67 6.33
N PHE A 290 -9.68 3.42 5.18
CA PHE A 290 -10.45 4.41 4.42
C PHE A 290 -11.62 3.79 3.68
N PHE A 291 -12.54 4.63 3.23
CA PHE A 291 -13.59 4.27 2.28
C PHE A 291 -13.81 5.38 1.24
N LYS A 292 -14.32 4.99 0.07
CA LYS A 292 -14.70 5.92 -0.99
C LYS A 292 -15.97 6.67 -0.60
N ASN A 293 -15.89 8.00 -0.50
CA ASN A 293 -16.98 8.91 -0.20
C ASN A 293 -17.83 9.21 -1.45
N TRP A 294 -18.38 8.18 -2.09
CA TRP A 294 -19.23 8.35 -3.26
C TRP A 294 -20.27 7.25 -3.36
N ASP A 295 -21.53 7.64 -3.50
CA ASP A 295 -22.65 6.78 -3.87
C ASP A 295 -22.83 6.84 -5.39
N GLY A 296 -22.53 5.74 -6.07
CA GLY A 296 -22.62 5.64 -7.52
C GLY A 296 -24.07 5.66 -8.04
N ALA A 297 -25.02 5.14 -7.27
CA ALA A 297 -26.43 5.08 -7.67
C ALA A 297 -27.09 6.46 -7.54
N LYS A 298 -26.80 7.16 -6.44
CA LYS A 298 -27.33 8.50 -6.18
C LYS A 298 -26.50 9.64 -6.78
N LYS A 299 -25.29 9.33 -7.29
CA LYS A 299 -24.33 10.31 -7.82
C LYS A 299 -24.04 11.46 -6.85
N GLN A 300 -23.81 11.12 -5.58
CA GLN A 300 -23.56 12.09 -4.51
C GLN A 300 -22.54 11.56 -3.48
N PRO A 301 -21.96 12.41 -2.63
CA PRO A 301 -21.17 11.97 -1.49
C PRO A 301 -21.96 11.06 -0.55
N LYS A 302 -21.27 10.16 0.15
CA LYS A 302 -21.89 9.32 1.20
C LYS A 302 -21.97 10.05 2.53
N VAL A 303 -20.93 10.81 2.85
CA VAL A 303 -20.75 11.52 4.11
C VAL A 303 -20.26 12.94 3.86
N MET A 304 -20.55 13.80 4.83
CA MET A 304 -20.06 15.18 4.91
C MET A 304 -19.46 15.42 6.30
N TYR A 305 -18.80 16.56 6.51
CA TYR A 305 -18.32 16.93 7.84
C TYR A 305 -19.51 17.16 8.76
N ASP A 306 -19.39 16.69 10.01
CA ASP A 306 -20.35 17.01 11.08
C ASP A 306 -20.17 18.48 11.49
N PRO A 307 -21.15 19.37 11.25
CA PRO A 307 -21.04 20.77 11.64
C PRO A 307 -20.82 20.96 13.15
N ALA A 308 -21.33 20.05 13.99
CA ALA A 308 -21.15 20.12 15.44
C ALA A 308 -19.69 19.89 15.87
N LYS A 309 -18.92 19.17 15.05
CA LYS A 309 -17.51 18.82 15.33
C LYS A 309 -16.51 19.62 14.50
N ASN A 310 -16.97 20.34 13.48
CA ASN A 310 -16.13 21.07 12.53
C ASN A 310 -16.50 22.56 12.47
N GLY A 311 -16.83 23.18 13.62
CA GLY A 311 -17.03 24.63 13.71
C GLY A 311 -18.17 25.17 12.84
N GLY A 312 -19.24 24.39 12.65
CA GLY A 312 -20.39 24.72 11.82
C GLY A 312 -20.25 24.37 10.33
N ALA A 313 -19.06 23.93 9.87
CA ALA A 313 -18.81 23.61 8.48
C ALA A 313 -19.22 22.16 8.14
N ALA A 314 -19.94 21.98 7.02
CA ALA A 314 -20.28 20.67 6.47
C ALA A 314 -19.36 20.26 5.30
N ALA A 315 -18.60 21.20 4.76
CA ALA A 315 -17.62 21.03 3.70
C ALA A 315 -16.46 22.00 3.93
N LEU A 316 -15.35 21.74 3.25
CA LEU A 316 -14.24 22.69 3.17
C LEU A 316 -14.54 23.75 2.11
N ALA A 317 -14.03 24.96 2.30
CA ALA A 317 -14.01 25.98 1.25
C ALA A 317 -12.95 25.64 0.18
N GLU A 318 -13.12 26.16 -1.04
CA GLU A 318 -12.13 25.97 -2.12
C GLU A 318 -10.72 26.50 -1.75
N SER A 319 -10.65 27.54 -0.91
CA SER A 319 -9.39 28.09 -0.37
C SER A 319 -8.65 27.14 0.56
N GLN A 320 -9.34 26.13 1.12
CA GLN A 320 -8.75 25.10 1.99
C GLN A 320 -8.30 23.86 1.20
N PHE A 321 -8.37 23.90 -0.14
CA PHE A 321 -7.86 22.83 -0.99
C PHE A 321 -6.37 22.59 -0.70
N ARG A 322 -6.05 21.36 -0.27
CA ARG A 322 -4.69 20.94 0.11
C ARG A 322 -4.07 21.78 1.25
N ASP A 323 -4.89 22.37 2.11
CA ASP A 323 -4.42 23.00 3.35
C ASP A 323 -4.14 21.92 4.41
N LEU A 324 -2.89 21.85 4.89
CA LEU A 324 -2.47 20.89 5.92
C LEU A 324 -3.16 21.12 7.27
N LYS A 325 -3.67 22.34 7.51
CA LYS A 325 -4.41 22.71 8.72
C LYS A 325 -5.90 22.41 8.62
N ALA A 326 -6.41 22.12 7.43
CA ALA A 326 -7.82 21.78 7.26
C ALA A 326 -8.14 20.42 7.89
N PRO A 327 -9.34 20.25 8.49
CA PRO A 327 -9.71 18.98 9.12
C PRO A 327 -9.78 17.86 8.09
N ARG A 328 -9.26 16.69 8.45
CA ARG A 328 -9.44 15.46 7.65
C ARG A 328 -10.86 14.93 7.84
N LEU A 329 -11.45 14.39 6.77
CA LEU A 329 -12.76 13.75 6.84
C LEU A 329 -12.57 12.33 7.37
N LYS A 330 -13.01 12.11 8.60
CA LYS A 330 -12.89 10.86 9.35
C LYS A 330 -14.27 10.39 9.82
N GLU A 331 -14.40 9.11 10.10
CA GLU A 331 -15.63 8.53 10.64
C GLU A 331 -16.08 9.24 11.93
N ASP A 332 -15.13 9.65 12.79
CA ASP A 332 -15.40 10.32 14.07
C ASP A 332 -15.90 11.76 13.94
N ASN A 333 -15.70 12.44 12.80
CA ASN A 333 -16.11 13.82 12.54
C ASN A 333 -17.00 13.97 11.32
N SER A 334 -17.65 12.89 10.88
CA SER A 334 -18.54 12.87 9.72
C SER A 334 -19.96 12.44 10.07
N ILE A 335 -20.91 12.86 9.25
CA ILE A 335 -22.31 12.43 9.26
C ILE A 335 -22.75 12.06 7.84
N ALA A 336 -23.90 11.39 7.71
CA ALA A 336 -24.48 11.10 6.40
C ALA A 336 -24.65 12.39 5.58
N TYR A 337 -24.36 12.30 4.28
CA TYR A 337 -24.53 13.43 3.38
C TYR A 337 -26.00 13.85 3.30
N ASP A 338 -26.27 15.14 3.51
CA ASP A 338 -27.60 15.74 3.40
C ASP A 338 -27.77 16.46 2.05
N PRO A 339 -28.58 15.94 1.11
CA PRO A 339 -28.81 16.59 -0.17
C PRO A 339 -29.64 17.87 -0.08
N ASN A 340 -30.39 18.09 1.02
CA ASN A 340 -31.28 19.24 1.18
C ASN A 340 -30.59 20.46 1.80
N ARG A 341 -29.32 20.32 2.18
CA ARG A 341 -28.50 21.43 2.67
C ARG A 341 -28.29 22.46 1.55
N ALA A 342 -28.24 23.74 1.92
CA ALA A 342 -27.85 24.84 1.03
C ALA A 342 -26.34 24.81 0.71
N TRP A 343 -25.94 23.84 -0.12
CA TRP A 343 -24.58 23.69 -0.64
C TRP A 343 -24.17 24.89 -1.48
N LYS A 344 -22.91 25.31 -1.35
CA LYS A 344 -22.36 26.47 -2.04
C LYS A 344 -21.44 26.05 -3.17
N GLU A 345 -21.43 26.84 -4.23
CA GLU A 345 -20.45 26.68 -5.30
C GLU A 345 -19.02 26.69 -4.74
N GLY A 346 -18.25 25.66 -5.08
CA GLY A 346 -16.88 25.49 -4.60
C GLY A 346 -16.75 24.74 -3.27
N ASP A 347 -17.85 24.31 -2.63
CA ASP A 347 -17.77 23.42 -1.46
C ASP A 347 -16.99 22.15 -1.82
N LEU A 348 -16.06 21.76 -0.94
CA LEU A 348 -15.17 20.62 -1.14
C LEU A 348 -15.41 19.53 -0.10
N LEU A 349 -15.44 18.29 -0.57
CA LEU A 349 -15.40 17.09 0.28
C LEU A 349 -14.28 16.17 -0.19
N PRO A 350 -13.46 15.58 0.70
CA PRO A 350 -12.52 14.54 0.32
C PRO A 350 -13.22 13.36 -0.38
N ARG A 351 -12.63 12.87 -1.49
CA ARG A 351 -13.13 11.68 -2.21
C ARG A 351 -13.02 10.41 -1.37
N TYR A 352 -12.10 10.39 -0.41
CA TYR A 352 -11.92 9.31 0.54
C TYR A 352 -12.02 9.87 1.96
N ALA A 353 -12.71 9.13 2.82
CA ALA A 353 -12.77 9.41 4.24
C ALA A 353 -12.04 8.30 5.01
N ASN A 354 -11.45 8.63 6.16
CA ASN A 354 -10.69 7.69 6.97
C ASN A 354 -11.57 7.06 8.06
N ARG A 355 -11.21 5.85 8.48
CA ARG A 355 -11.83 5.13 9.59
C ARG A 355 -10.78 4.24 10.26
N LYS A 356 -11.03 3.80 11.49
CA LYS A 356 -10.12 2.82 12.12
C LYS A 356 -10.20 1.49 11.38
N PRO A 357 -9.06 0.86 11.05
CA PRO A 357 -9.07 -0.48 10.48
C PRO A 357 -9.52 -1.51 11.53
N ALA A 358 -9.90 -2.70 11.08
CA ALA A 358 -10.27 -3.82 11.94
C ALA A 358 -10.07 -5.15 11.21
N GLY A 359 -9.88 -6.26 11.95
CA GLY A 359 -9.58 -7.57 11.36
C GLY A 359 -8.08 -7.71 11.05
N SER A 360 -7.75 -8.61 10.12
CA SER A 360 -6.37 -8.83 9.64
C SER A 360 -5.80 -7.55 9.02
N GLU A 361 -6.64 -6.78 8.32
CA GLU A 361 -6.31 -5.45 7.78
C GLU A 361 -5.79 -4.42 8.83
N ALA A 362 -5.93 -4.70 10.12
CA ALA A 362 -5.43 -3.84 11.20
C ALA A 362 -4.11 -4.31 11.82
N ASP A 363 -3.49 -5.38 11.32
CA ASP A 363 -2.27 -5.95 11.90
C ASP A 363 -1.05 -5.04 11.73
N VAL A 364 -1.03 -4.23 10.67
CA VAL A 364 0.01 -3.21 10.45
C VAL A 364 -0.45 -1.82 10.89
N MET A 365 0.15 -1.36 11.98
CA MET A 365 0.10 0.03 12.40
C MET A 365 1.16 0.84 11.64
N ALA A 366 0.83 2.09 11.29
CA ALA A 366 1.84 3.01 10.79
C ALA A 366 1.62 4.46 11.23
N LYS A 367 2.68 5.09 11.76
CA LYS A 367 2.72 6.52 12.09
C LYS A 367 3.67 7.24 11.15
N SER A 368 3.47 8.52 10.96
CA SER A 368 4.32 9.31 10.07
C SER A 368 4.45 10.76 10.50
N ASP A 369 5.60 11.34 10.23
CA ASP A 369 5.87 12.76 10.38
C ASP A 369 6.47 13.33 9.08
N TYR A 370 6.12 14.58 8.79
CA TYR A 370 6.73 15.34 7.69
C TYR A 370 7.27 16.66 8.23
N ALA A 371 8.60 16.75 8.32
CA ALA A 371 9.30 17.92 8.82
C ALA A 371 10.52 18.21 7.95
N ASN A 372 10.80 19.50 7.73
CA ASN A 372 12.00 19.96 7.02
C ASN A 372 12.23 19.30 5.65
N GLY A 373 11.16 19.05 4.89
CA GLY A 373 11.26 18.42 3.58
C GLY A 373 11.53 16.91 3.61
N MET A 374 11.39 16.27 4.76
CA MET A 374 11.62 14.83 4.95
C MET A 374 10.35 14.15 5.45
N TRP A 375 9.97 13.05 4.81
CA TRP A 375 9.06 12.08 5.39
C TRP A 375 9.82 11.14 6.32
N THR A 376 9.21 10.81 7.45
CA THR A 376 9.57 9.65 8.27
C THR A 376 8.31 8.84 8.55
N VAL A 377 8.35 7.54 8.23
CA VAL A 377 7.25 6.60 8.44
C VAL A 377 7.73 5.46 9.31
N TYR A 378 6.92 5.12 10.32
CA TYR A 378 7.17 4.08 11.30
C TYR A 378 6.09 3.03 11.15
N PHE A 379 6.47 1.78 10.93
CA PHE A 379 5.58 0.63 10.94
C PHE A 379 5.78 -0.18 12.21
N ARG A 380 4.69 -0.80 12.68
CA ARG A 380 4.70 -1.85 13.70
C ARG A 380 3.71 -2.94 13.31
N ARG A 381 4.18 -4.18 13.32
CA ARG A 381 3.35 -5.38 13.10
C ARG A 381 3.78 -6.47 14.07
N LYS A 382 2.88 -7.36 14.48
CA LYS A 382 3.29 -8.56 15.22
C LYS A 382 4.23 -9.42 14.39
N LEU A 383 5.18 -10.08 15.05
CA LEU A 383 6.05 -11.08 14.41
C LEU A 383 5.20 -12.21 13.82
N ALA A 384 4.29 -12.77 14.61
CA ALA A 384 3.28 -13.73 14.17
C ALA A 384 1.87 -13.16 14.40
N THR A 385 1.15 -12.86 13.32
CA THR A 385 -0.23 -12.37 13.34
C THR A 385 -1.26 -13.50 13.47
N ALA A 386 -0.85 -14.73 13.11
CA ALA A 386 -1.69 -15.93 12.99
C ALA A 386 -2.71 -15.91 11.84
N ASN A 387 -2.66 -14.88 10.98
CA ASN A 387 -3.48 -14.80 9.78
C ASN A 387 -2.77 -15.45 8.58
N LYS A 388 -3.53 -16.16 7.73
CA LYS A 388 -2.96 -16.91 6.60
C LYS A 388 -2.47 -16.00 5.48
N ASP A 389 -2.99 -14.79 5.43
CA ASP A 389 -2.69 -13.68 4.53
C ASP A 389 -1.35 -12.99 4.85
N ASP A 390 -0.79 -13.21 6.04
CA ASP A 390 0.51 -12.65 6.43
C ASP A 390 1.68 -13.63 6.31
N VAL A 391 2.88 -13.05 6.15
CA VAL A 391 4.13 -13.78 6.34
C VAL A 391 4.52 -13.71 7.82
N ALA A 392 4.59 -14.86 8.50
CA ALA A 392 5.11 -14.93 9.87
C ALA A 392 6.61 -14.63 9.90
N LEU A 393 7.00 -13.62 10.69
CA LEU A 393 8.39 -13.23 10.90
C LEU A 393 8.94 -13.96 12.12
N VAL A 394 10.03 -14.69 11.93
CA VAL A 394 10.65 -15.51 12.98
C VAL A 394 12.08 -15.01 13.21
N PRO A 395 12.45 -14.63 14.45
CA PRO A 395 13.83 -14.28 14.78
C PRO A 395 14.83 -15.35 14.36
N GLY A 396 15.99 -14.94 13.86
CA GLY A 396 17.02 -15.80 13.31
C GLY A 396 16.81 -16.20 11.84
N GLN A 397 15.68 -15.85 11.21
CA GLN A 397 15.42 -16.13 9.80
C GLN A 397 15.67 -14.92 8.90
N THR A 398 15.71 -15.20 7.59
CA THR A 398 15.86 -14.22 6.52
C THR A 398 14.67 -14.31 5.58
N PHE A 399 14.16 -13.16 5.15
CA PHE A 399 12.97 -13.02 4.32
C PHE A 399 13.29 -12.15 3.10
N PRO A 400 12.86 -12.51 1.88
CA PRO A 400 12.89 -11.58 0.76
C PRO A 400 11.96 -10.40 1.04
N ILE A 401 12.44 -9.19 0.74
CA ILE A 401 11.71 -7.94 0.94
C ILE A 401 11.91 -7.01 -0.26
N SER A 402 10.92 -6.18 -0.57
CA SER A 402 11.03 -5.13 -1.58
C SER A 402 10.31 -3.86 -1.12
N PHE A 403 10.82 -2.71 -1.53
CA PHE A 403 10.21 -1.41 -1.21
C PHE A 403 9.75 -0.70 -2.48
N SER A 404 8.69 0.09 -2.32
CA SER A 404 8.29 1.06 -3.34
C SER A 404 7.84 2.38 -2.75
N LEU A 405 8.07 3.45 -3.50
CA LEU A 405 7.78 4.82 -3.10
C LEU A 405 7.00 5.53 -4.20
N HIS A 406 5.79 5.99 -3.87
CA HIS A 406 5.06 6.99 -4.66
C HIS A 406 5.34 8.36 -4.03
N ASP A 407 5.93 9.26 -4.82
CA ASP A 407 6.21 10.66 -4.50
C ASP A 407 5.84 11.50 -5.73
N ASP A 408 5.60 12.81 -5.54
CA ASP A 408 5.28 13.78 -6.59
C ASP A 408 3.85 13.67 -7.18
N ASN A 409 2.84 13.33 -6.35
CA ASN A 409 1.42 13.26 -6.75
C ASN A 409 1.16 12.25 -7.89
N VAL A 410 1.85 11.12 -7.85
CA VAL A 410 1.77 10.05 -8.85
C VAL A 410 0.92 8.85 -8.39
N THR A 411 0.42 8.08 -9.35
CA THR A 411 -0.33 6.84 -9.09
C THR A 411 0.26 5.64 -9.83
N THR A 412 -0.28 4.45 -9.55
CA THR A 412 0.01 3.19 -10.27
C THR A 412 1.50 2.98 -10.57
N ARG A 413 1.91 2.80 -11.83
CA ARG A 413 3.27 2.49 -12.31
C ARG A 413 4.29 3.62 -12.16
N TYR A 414 3.85 4.84 -11.85
CA TYR A 414 4.70 6.04 -11.87
C TYR A 414 5.60 6.19 -10.61
N HIS A 415 6.05 5.08 -10.03
CA HIS A 415 6.69 5.00 -8.71
C HIS A 415 8.11 4.47 -8.76
N TYR A 416 8.85 4.65 -7.66
CA TYR A 416 10.18 4.11 -7.50
C TYR A 416 10.13 2.73 -6.84
N VAL A 417 11.04 1.83 -7.22
CA VAL A 417 11.14 0.47 -6.69
C VAL A 417 12.57 0.17 -6.27
N SER A 418 12.75 -0.73 -5.30
CA SER A 418 14.05 -1.34 -5.04
C SER A 418 14.27 -2.55 -5.95
N PHE A 419 15.52 -2.89 -6.20
CA PHE A 419 15.87 -4.27 -6.56
C PHE A 419 15.53 -5.24 -5.40
N PRO A 420 15.59 -6.57 -5.61
CA PRO A 420 15.29 -7.56 -4.58
C PRO A 420 16.26 -7.43 -3.40
N LEU A 421 15.72 -7.42 -2.18
CA LEU A 421 16.49 -7.29 -0.94
C LEU A 421 16.19 -8.46 -0.01
N LYS A 422 17.05 -8.65 0.99
CA LYS A 422 16.85 -9.59 2.09
C LYS A 422 16.77 -8.85 3.42
N LEU A 423 15.72 -9.13 4.18
CA LEU A 423 15.55 -8.78 5.57
C LEU A 423 16.03 -9.93 6.44
N THR A 424 16.90 -9.68 7.41
CA THR A 424 17.24 -10.66 8.47
C THR A 424 16.81 -10.15 9.83
N LEU A 425 16.30 -11.04 10.69
CA LEU A 425 15.97 -10.73 12.09
C LEU A 425 17.07 -11.29 12.99
N GLY A 426 17.93 -10.43 13.52
CA GLY A 426 19.03 -10.83 14.42
C GLY A 426 20.24 -11.47 13.71
N GLY A 427 20.17 -11.67 12.39
CA GLY A 427 21.27 -12.19 11.58
C GLY A 427 22.25 -11.11 11.10
N LYS A 428 23.35 -11.54 10.48
CA LYS A 428 24.40 -10.66 9.93
C LYS A 428 24.34 -10.47 8.41
N GLU A 429 23.61 -11.34 7.72
CA GLU A 429 23.48 -11.39 6.26
C GLU A 429 22.21 -10.70 5.76
N GLY A 430 22.25 -10.17 4.55
CA GLY A 430 21.16 -9.38 3.98
C GLY A 430 21.35 -7.88 4.12
N GLN A 431 20.60 -7.12 3.32
CA GLN A 431 20.72 -5.67 3.20
C GLN A 431 19.96 -4.94 4.32
N ILE A 432 18.82 -5.48 4.76
CA ILE A 432 18.04 -4.94 5.87
C ILE A 432 18.26 -5.82 7.10
N LYS A 433 18.82 -5.24 8.16
CA LYS A 433 19.17 -5.98 9.38
C LYS A 433 18.31 -5.45 10.51
N ALA A 434 17.33 -6.24 10.92
CA ALA A 434 16.52 -5.93 12.09
C ALA A 434 17.29 -6.32 13.35
N VAL A 435 17.48 -5.35 14.24
CA VAL A 435 18.15 -5.57 15.54
C VAL A 435 17.12 -5.88 16.63
N GLU A 436 17.49 -6.74 17.56
CA GLU A 436 16.67 -7.01 18.75
C GLU A 436 16.76 -5.82 19.71
N LEU A 437 15.59 -5.28 20.10
CA LEU A 437 15.47 -4.29 21.15
C LEU A 437 15.58 -4.98 22.51
N LYS A 438 16.40 -4.43 23.40
CA LYS A 438 16.67 -4.99 24.73
C LYS A 438 15.61 -4.62 25.75
#